data_AF-A0A550GJC7-F1
#
_entry.id   AF-A0A550GJC7-F1
#
_cell.length_a   1.000
_cell.length_b   1.000
_cell.length_c   1.000
_cell.angle_alpha   90.00
_cell.angle_beta   90.00
_cell.angle_gamma   90.00
#
_symmetry.space_group_name_H-M   'P 1'
#
loop_
_entity.id
_entity.type
_entity.pdbx_description
1 polymer ?
#
loop_
_entity_poly.entity_id
_entity_poly.type
_entity_poly.pdbx_seq_one_letter_code
_entity_poly.pdbx_strand_id
1 'polypeptide(L)'
;MVPFLVTTTILSGAIFLTHSLSAVMFVCITFSTVILATVFSKRLSVSRKHILLWLLPIFLGAVLVSPFLVEAAPAYLGANSETFTGGVSDIRLALLSTRVLPLEWVIPLFASVVFFFLFSKKYLGKFLTVPALLLTLWIFVPMLFTQTYLVRIYTDYNRFLYFIILPLILLIALGIDHGAGFFARITDTYLTLTKKMSQTKKKISGIRSRLLPNLSRKNIYAGFTLSFLLISFSAVPIFLTPFRGVEIQSFYQTMNDARYEAIQWARYNTPVGSVFVSDALYGWWFSGFAERPTLSAVDPQYLALAREFEPAEIAKNLLDTNYVIDNELIQIREDGGYVGRHNPVILAKLNWTYFPYAFFNFNNSETEIRYRVGDELKSLGLDQLPVKEMLSKNDTEQATIVVKKGNEFFNYTQLTTVCKGLRFVNMSITLENIVNGVSLDWLDFTVSSKGKVQTLQNRTVALLDEGVKAFGQLIFDKEQPNVKLINPENPCIFELDYNLQGKTKVDVQISLTAYSVTDDLRFYQDPEITANYFNKIITENLNSSKKPISEVSSNDTLDVFKYQKAVCDWNISYIACRDPEIIPKFAGDPAFSLVFINNDVAIFMVKKPFA
;
A
#
# COMPACT_ATOMS: atom_id res chain seq x y z
N MET A 1 -39.97 4.59 -30.04
CA MET A 1 -39.06 3.41 -29.98
C MET A 1 -37.74 3.68 -30.69
N VAL A 2 -37.74 4.18 -31.93
CA VAL A 2 -36.49 4.52 -32.66
C VAL A 2 -35.60 5.54 -31.91
N PRO A 3 -36.10 6.68 -31.38
CA PRO A 3 -35.25 7.62 -30.64
C PRO A 3 -34.60 7.00 -29.41
N PHE A 4 -35.36 6.21 -28.64
CA PHE A 4 -34.85 5.48 -27.48
C PHE A 4 -33.72 4.51 -27.87
N LEU A 5 -33.91 3.72 -28.93
CA LEU A 5 -32.90 2.76 -29.39
C LEU A 5 -31.63 3.49 -29.85
N VAL A 6 -31.75 4.55 -30.65
CA VAL A 6 -30.60 5.34 -31.14
C VAL A 6 -29.85 5.96 -29.96
N THR A 7 -30.53 6.70 -29.09
CA THR A 7 -29.89 7.37 -27.95
C THR A 7 -29.22 6.37 -27.00
N THR A 8 -29.92 5.28 -26.64
CA THR A 8 -29.37 4.30 -25.69
C THR A 8 -28.22 3.50 -26.30
N THR A 9 -28.24 3.28 -27.61
CA THR A 9 -27.13 2.63 -28.35
C THR A 9 -25.87 3.49 -28.29
N ILE A 10 -26.01 4.79 -28.59
CA ILE A 10 -24.89 5.74 -28.53
C ILE A 10 -24.34 5.82 -27.11
N LEU A 11 -25.20 5.94 -26.11
CA LEU A 11 -24.78 5.98 -24.70
C LEU A 11 -24.10 4.68 -24.27
N SER A 12 -24.61 3.53 -24.71
CA SER A 12 -23.98 2.22 -24.43
C SER A 12 -22.60 2.11 -25.08
N GLY A 13 -22.45 2.56 -26.33
CA GLY A 13 -21.14 2.66 -27.01
C GLY A 13 -20.18 3.59 -26.26
N ALA A 14 -20.63 4.76 -25.83
CA ALA A 14 -19.80 5.69 -25.07
C ALA A 14 -19.32 5.12 -23.73
N ILE A 15 -20.14 4.30 -23.05
CA ILE A 15 -19.73 3.61 -21.82
C ILE A 15 -18.55 2.66 -22.09
N PHE A 16 -18.55 1.94 -23.21
CA PHE A 16 -17.44 1.07 -23.58
C PHE A 16 -16.13 1.82 -23.88
N LEU A 17 -16.22 3.05 -24.39
CA LEU A 17 -15.04 3.88 -24.72
C LEU A 17 -14.47 4.63 -23.51
N THR A 18 -15.29 4.90 -22.49
CA THR A 18 -14.89 5.77 -21.37
C THR A 18 -14.09 5.04 -20.31
N HIS A 19 -14.58 3.91 -19.82
CA HIS A 19 -13.91 3.19 -18.73
C HIS A 19 -14.34 1.72 -18.66
N SER A 20 -13.37 0.80 -18.68
CA SER A 20 -13.61 -0.64 -18.73
C SER A 20 -14.41 -1.16 -17.54
N LEU A 21 -14.11 -0.73 -16.31
CA LEU A 21 -14.87 -1.16 -15.11
C LEU A 21 -16.31 -0.63 -15.13
N SER A 22 -16.53 0.58 -15.66
CA SER A 22 -17.87 1.15 -15.78
C SER A 22 -18.71 0.36 -16.79
N ALA A 23 -18.09 -0.07 -17.89
CA ALA A 23 -18.70 -0.97 -18.86
C ALA A 23 -19.05 -2.33 -18.24
N VAL A 24 -18.14 -2.93 -17.47
CA VAL A 24 -18.41 -4.21 -16.76
C VAL A 24 -19.59 -4.06 -15.80
N MET A 25 -19.60 -3.02 -14.95
CA MET A 25 -20.72 -2.78 -14.02
C MET A 25 -22.04 -2.56 -14.76
N PHE A 26 -22.03 -1.74 -15.81
CA PHE A 26 -23.22 -1.48 -16.62
C PHE A 26 -23.78 -2.76 -17.26
N VAL A 27 -22.92 -3.60 -17.84
CA VAL A 27 -23.29 -4.89 -18.43
C VAL A 27 -23.83 -5.83 -17.35
N CYS A 28 -23.10 -6.03 -16.25
CA CYS A 28 -23.53 -6.94 -15.18
C CYS A 28 -24.87 -6.53 -14.55
N ILE A 29 -25.08 -5.25 -14.27
CA ILE A 29 -26.34 -4.73 -13.73
C ILE A 29 -27.48 -4.92 -14.73
N THR A 30 -27.25 -4.59 -16.01
CA THR A 30 -28.31 -4.69 -17.03
C THR A 30 -28.68 -6.15 -17.30
N PHE A 31 -27.71 -7.04 -17.47
CA PHE A 31 -27.96 -8.46 -17.65
C PHE A 31 -28.66 -9.08 -16.43
N SER A 32 -28.20 -8.79 -15.21
CA SER A 32 -28.86 -9.27 -13.98
C SER A 32 -30.30 -8.76 -13.89
N THR A 33 -30.53 -7.51 -14.28
CA THR A 33 -31.89 -6.92 -14.33
C THR A 33 -32.75 -7.65 -15.35
N VAL A 34 -32.25 -7.90 -16.56
CA VAL A 34 -32.99 -8.60 -17.63
C VAL A 34 -33.33 -10.04 -17.21
N ILE A 35 -32.39 -10.75 -16.59
CA ILE A 35 -32.60 -12.12 -16.09
C ILE A 35 -33.71 -12.12 -15.03
N LEU A 36 -33.55 -11.32 -13.98
CA LEU A 36 -34.53 -11.25 -12.88
C LEU A 36 -35.88 -10.72 -13.37
N ALA A 37 -35.89 -9.74 -14.29
CA ALA A 37 -37.11 -9.21 -14.85
C ALA A 37 -37.85 -10.24 -15.72
N THR A 38 -37.12 -11.09 -16.43
CA THR A 38 -37.72 -12.17 -17.25
C THR A 38 -38.37 -13.22 -16.35
N VAL A 39 -37.67 -13.65 -15.29
CA VAL A 39 -38.17 -14.60 -14.27
C VAL A 39 -39.40 -14.05 -13.57
N PHE A 40 -39.37 -12.78 -13.14
CA PHE A 40 -40.45 -12.13 -12.39
C PHE A 40 -41.37 -11.25 -13.26
N SER A 41 -41.41 -11.47 -14.57
CA SER A 41 -42.13 -10.62 -15.55
C SER A 41 -43.60 -10.36 -15.20
N LYS A 42 -44.32 -11.37 -14.69
CA LYS A 42 -45.70 -11.22 -14.20
C LYS A 42 -45.83 -10.24 -13.03
N ARG A 43 -44.91 -10.31 -12.06
CA ARG A 43 -44.90 -9.43 -10.87
C ARG A 43 -44.50 -8.00 -11.22
N LEU A 44 -43.58 -7.84 -12.17
CA LEU A 44 -43.07 -6.55 -12.64
C LEU A 44 -44.01 -5.86 -13.65
N SER A 45 -45.04 -6.55 -14.15
CA SER A 45 -45.97 -6.03 -15.14
C SER A 45 -45.29 -5.59 -16.45
N VAL A 46 -44.19 -6.27 -16.84
CA VAL A 46 -43.46 -6.02 -18.10
C VAL A 46 -43.51 -7.26 -18.98
N SER A 47 -43.77 -7.09 -20.28
CA SER A 47 -43.78 -8.22 -21.21
C SER A 47 -42.34 -8.71 -21.50
N ARG A 48 -42.16 -10.03 -21.59
CA ARG A 48 -40.83 -10.65 -21.85
C ARG A 48 -40.17 -10.14 -23.13
N LYS A 49 -40.95 -9.90 -24.19
CA LYS A 49 -40.46 -9.31 -25.45
C LYS A 49 -39.88 -7.92 -25.24
N HIS A 50 -40.49 -7.11 -24.39
CA HIS A 50 -40.02 -5.76 -24.09
C HIS A 50 -38.74 -5.75 -23.25
N ILE A 51 -38.56 -6.75 -22.38
CA ILE A 51 -37.35 -6.90 -21.56
C ILE A 51 -36.14 -7.25 -22.45
N LEU A 52 -36.31 -8.16 -23.42
CA LEU A 52 -35.24 -8.51 -24.35
C LEU A 52 -34.78 -7.32 -25.21
N LEU A 53 -35.67 -6.37 -25.50
CA LEU A 53 -35.32 -5.14 -26.21
C LEU A 53 -34.37 -4.23 -25.42
N TRP A 54 -34.23 -4.41 -24.11
CA TRP A 54 -33.26 -3.65 -23.31
C TRP A 54 -31.81 -4.07 -23.56
N LEU A 55 -31.57 -5.28 -24.09
CA LEU A 55 -30.21 -5.72 -24.44
C LEU A 55 -29.76 -5.20 -25.80
N LEU A 56 -30.70 -4.87 -26.70
CA LEU A 56 -30.38 -4.46 -28.07
C LEU A 56 -29.43 -3.25 -28.14
N PRO A 57 -29.62 -2.17 -27.34
CA PRO A 57 -28.68 -1.05 -27.31
C PRO A 57 -27.25 -1.43 -26.89
N ILE A 58 -27.07 -2.42 -26.01
CA ILE A 58 -25.75 -2.89 -25.59
C ILE A 58 -25.04 -3.54 -26.78
N PHE A 59 -25.71 -4.45 -27.49
CA PHE A 59 -25.16 -5.12 -28.66
C PHE A 59 -24.86 -4.13 -29.78
N LEU A 60 -25.81 -3.25 -30.12
CA LEU A 60 -25.58 -2.24 -31.15
C LEU A 60 -24.48 -1.25 -30.75
N GLY A 61 -24.38 -0.90 -29.46
CA GLY A 61 -23.32 -0.03 -28.94
C GLY A 61 -21.96 -0.70 -29.03
N ALA A 62 -21.86 -1.97 -28.67
CA ALA A 62 -20.63 -2.76 -28.81
C ALA A 62 -20.23 -2.93 -30.28
N VAL A 63 -21.18 -3.11 -31.20
CA VAL A 63 -20.91 -3.13 -32.65
C VAL A 63 -20.39 -1.77 -33.12
N LEU A 64 -21.02 -0.68 -32.67
CA LEU A 64 -20.61 0.69 -33.01
C LEU A 64 -19.15 0.97 -32.60
N VAL A 65 -18.72 0.45 -31.46
CA VAL A 65 -17.35 0.63 -30.94
C VAL A 65 -16.45 -0.59 -31.17
N SER A 66 -16.87 -1.51 -32.03
CA SER A 66 -16.16 -2.77 -32.26
C SER A 66 -14.70 -2.59 -32.72
N PRO A 67 -14.31 -1.57 -33.52
CA PRO A 67 -12.90 -1.37 -33.87
C PRO A 67 -12.01 -1.19 -32.63
N PHE A 68 -12.48 -0.42 -31.64
CA PHE A 68 -11.79 -0.26 -30.36
C PHE A 68 -11.81 -1.55 -29.53
N LEU A 69 -12.96 -2.22 -29.44
CA LEU A 69 -13.09 -3.44 -28.63
C LEU A 69 -12.23 -4.59 -29.15
N VAL A 70 -12.03 -4.70 -30.47
CA VAL A 70 -11.17 -5.73 -31.07
C VAL A 70 -9.71 -5.56 -30.66
N GLU A 71 -9.24 -4.33 -30.42
CA GLU A 71 -7.89 -4.06 -29.92
C GLU A 71 -7.81 -4.14 -28.38
N ALA A 72 -8.80 -3.57 -27.69
CA ALA A 72 -8.79 -3.47 -26.23
C ALA A 72 -9.11 -4.80 -25.53
N ALA A 73 -10.08 -5.57 -26.03
CA ALA A 73 -10.52 -6.79 -25.36
C ALA A 73 -9.40 -7.86 -25.24
N PRO A 74 -8.57 -8.12 -26.26
CA PRO A 74 -7.43 -9.03 -26.12
C PRO A 74 -6.39 -8.54 -25.10
N ALA A 75 -6.13 -7.23 -25.03
CA ALA A 75 -5.23 -6.67 -24.03
C ALA A 75 -5.78 -6.85 -22.60
N TYR A 76 -7.10 -6.78 -22.42
CA TYR A 76 -7.73 -6.94 -21.10
C TYR A 76 -8.11 -8.38 -20.73
N LEU A 77 -8.40 -9.25 -21.69
CA LEU A 77 -8.88 -10.62 -21.45
C LEU A 77 -7.81 -11.67 -21.75
N GLY A 78 -6.93 -11.43 -22.73
CA GLY A 78 -5.84 -12.33 -23.09
C GLY A 78 -4.61 -12.12 -22.20
N ALA A 79 -4.15 -10.88 -22.06
CA ALA A 79 -2.96 -10.58 -21.23
C ALA A 79 -3.24 -10.59 -19.71
N ASN A 80 -4.50 -10.59 -19.29
CA ASN A 80 -4.90 -10.58 -17.87
C ASN A 80 -5.72 -11.81 -17.44
N SER A 81 -5.88 -12.81 -18.32
CA SER A 81 -6.55 -14.06 -17.93
C SER A 81 -5.89 -14.63 -16.68
N GLU A 82 -4.56 -14.54 -16.65
CA GLU A 82 -3.75 -14.86 -15.48
C GLU A 82 -4.12 -13.91 -14.33
N THR A 83 -3.99 -12.58 -14.43
CA THR A 83 -4.30 -11.63 -13.33
C THR A 83 -5.65 -11.89 -12.61
N PHE A 84 -6.71 -12.26 -13.33
CA PHE A 84 -8.04 -12.50 -12.75
C PHE A 84 -8.27 -13.93 -12.22
N THR A 85 -7.56 -14.95 -12.74
CA THR A 85 -7.80 -16.36 -12.41
C THR A 85 -6.60 -17.09 -11.79
N GLY A 86 -5.42 -16.45 -11.71
CA GLY A 86 -4.20 -17.04 -11.17
C GLY A 86 -2.87 -16.34 -11.51
N GLY A 87 -2.84 -15.01 -11.65
CA GLY A 87 -1.71 -14.25 -12.20
C GLY A 87 -0.48 -14.21 -11.32
N VAL A 88 0.47 -13.33 -11.64
CA VAL A 88 1.69 -13.11 -10.86
C VAL A 88 1.32 -13.15 -9.37
N SER A 89 1.84 -14.16 -8.68
CA SER A 89 1.45 -14.53 -7.32
C SER A 89 1.47 -13.33 -6.39
N ASP A 90 2.44 -12.47 -6.62
CA ASP A 90 2.79 -11.29 -5.84
C ASP A 90 1.73 -10.19 -5.94
N ILE A 91 1.21 -9.91 -7.14
CA ILE A 91 0.08 -8.98 -7.32
C ILE A 91 -1.13 -9.47 -6.52
N ARG A 92 -1.45 -10.77 -6.64
CA ARG A 92 -2.58 -11.38 -5.92
C ARG A 92 -2.39 -11.29 -4.40
N LEU A 93 -1.22 -11.65 -3.90
CA LEU A 93 -0.92 -11.62 -2.48
C LEU A 93 -0.95 -10.18 -1.95
N ALA A 94 -0.40 -9.21 -2.69
CA ALA A 94 -0.45 -7.79 -2.33
C ALA A 94 -1.89 -7.26 -2.27
N LEU A 95 -2.74 -7.60 -3.26
CA LEU A 95 -4.16 -7.25 -3.27
C LEU A 95 -4.91 -7.80 -2.06
N LEU A 96 -4.63 -9.05 -1.66
CA LEU A 96 -5.23 -9.66 -0.48
C LEU A 96 -4.73 -9.01 0.82
N SER A 97 -3.45 -8.68 0.89
CA SER A 97 -2.80 -8.13 2.07
C SER A 97 -3.24 -6.70 2.38
N THR A 98 -3.51 -5.91 1.34
CA THR A 98 -3.99 -4.51 1.48
C THR A 98 -5.50 -4.39 1.62
N ARG A 99 -6.22 -5.51 1.59
CA ARG A 99 -7.68 -5.51 1.64
C ARG A 99 -8.18 -5.20 3.05
N VAL A 100 -8.65 -3.98 3.22
CA VAL A 100 -9.32 -3.53 4.43
C VAL A 100 -10.75 -3.13 4.08
N LEU A 101 -11.69 -4.06 4.22
CA LEU A 101 -13.13 -3.74 4.20
C LEU A 101 -13.76 -4.24 5.50
N PRO A 102 -13.90 -3.37 6.51
CA PRO A 102 -14.39 -3.77 7.81
C PRO A 102 -15.81 -4.32 7.72
N LEU A 103 -16.11 -5.35 8.51
CA LEU A 103 -17.41 -6.00 8.49
C LEU A 103 -18.55 -5.01 8.87
N GLU A 104 -18.24 -4.00 9.68
CA GLU A 104 -19.19 -2.94 10.05
C GLU A 104 -19.62 -2.08 8.85
N TRP A 105 -18.88 -2.10 7.74
CA TRP A 105 -19.24 -1.42 6.50
C TRP A 105 -19.97 -2.36 5.55
N VAL A 106 -19.52 -3.62 5.46
CA VAL A 106 -20.12 -4.61 4.55
C VAL A 106 -21.58 -4.88 4.91
N ILE A 107 -21.88 -5.12 6.19
CA ILE A 107 -23.23 -5.51 6.63
C ILE A 107 -24.28 -4.42 6.33
N PRO A 108 -24.08 -3.14 6.70
CA PRO A 108 -25.04 -2.08 6.37
C PRO A 108 -25.22 -1.85 4.87
N LEU A 109 -24.16 -2.04 4.06
CA LEU A 109 -24.25 -1.92 2.60
C LEU A 109 -25.14 -3.00 2.01
N PHE A 110 -25.03 -4.26 2.46
CA PHE A 110 -25.97 -5.31 2.06
C PHE A 110 -27.38 -5.07 2.60
N ALA A 111 -27.53 -4.56 3.83
CA ALA A 111 -28.83 -4.21 4.38
C ALA A 111 -29.55 -3.11 3.57
N SER A 112 -28.79 -2.18 2.97
CA SER A 112 -29.28 -1.09 2.12
C SER A 112 -30.15 -1.58 0.95
N VAL A 113 -29.86 -2.77 0.41
CA VAL A 113 -30.63 -3.41 -0.66
C VAL A 113 -32.10 -3.63 -0.27
N VAL A 114 -32.36 -4.01 0.99
CA VAL A 114 -33.72 -4.31 1.46
C VAL A 114 -34.58 -3.05 1.47
N PHE A 115 -34.00 -1.89 1.79
CA PHE A 115 -34.74 -0.64 1.91
C PHE A 115 -35.33 -0.15 0.59
N PHE A 116 -34.67 -0.37 -0.55
CA PHE A 116 -35.27 -0.03 -1.85
C PHE A 116 -36.57 -0.78 -2.13
N PHE A 117 -36.65 -2.06 -1.76
CA PHE A 117 -37.90 -2.82 -1.89
C PHE A 117 -38.98 -2.35 -0.90
N LEU A 118 -38.60 -1.97 0.32
CA LEU A 118 -39.52 -1.39 1.30
C LEU A 118 -40.10 -0.05 0.82
N PHE A 119 -39.25 0.84 0.30
CA PHE A 119 -39.69 2.11 -0.28
C PHE A 119 -40.54 1.90 -1.54
N SER A 120 -40.18 0.94 -2.40
CA SER A 120 -41.03 0.57 -3.54
C SER A 120 -42.42 0.15 -3.10
N LYS A 121 -42.54 -0.71 -2.07
CA LYS A 121 -43.85 -1.07 -1.52
C LYS A 121 -44.61 0.15 -1.03
N LYS A 122 -43.92 1.07 -0.35
CA LYS A 122 -44.55 2.25 0.26
C LYS A 122 -45.06 3.26 -0.77
N TYR A 123 -44.25 3.57 -1.79
CA TYR A 123 -44.52 4.65 -2.73
C TYR A 123 -45.19 4.17 -4.03
N LEU A 124 -44.89 2.94 -4.48
CA LEU A 124 -45.43 2.36 -5.72
C LEU A 124 -46.45 1.26 -5.46
N GLY A 125 -46.73 0.92 -4.20
CA GLY A 125 -47.69 -0.12 -3.80
C GLY A 125 -47.22 -1.56 -4.03
N LYS A 126 -46.05 -1.75 -4.66
CA LYS A 126 -45.48 -3.07 -5.00
C LYS A 126 -44.05 -3.17 -4.48
N PHE A 127 -43.72 -4.28 -3.81
CA PHE A 127 -42.35 -4.55 -3.38
C PHE A 127 -41.37 -4.62 -4.55
N LEU A 128 -41.74 -5.33 -5.62
CA LEU A 128 -40.88 -5.56 -6.77
C LEU A 128 -41.35 -4.70 -7.95
N THR A 129 -40.55 -3.69 -8.29
CA THR A 129 -40.72 -2.83 -9.47
C THR A 129 -39.40 -2.74 -10.22
N VAL A 130 -39.44 -2.37 -11.50
CA VAL A 130 -38.21 -2.25 -12.31
C VAL A 130 -37.22 -1.23 -11.71
N PRO A 131 -37.65 -0.03 -11.27
CA PRO A 131 -36.73 0.91 -10.63
C PRO A 131 -36.10 0.37 -9.33
N ALA A 132 -36.90 -0.29 -8.49
CA ALA A 132 -36.38 -0.89 -7.25
C ALA A 132 -35.36 -2.00 -7.53
N LEU A 133 -35.61 -2.82 -8.56
CA LEU A 133 -34.69 -3.87 -8.98
C LEU A 133 -33.36 -3.27 -9.49
N LEU A 134 -33.41 -2.23 -10.33
CA LEU A 134 -32.23 -1.55 -10.85
C LEU A 134 -31.39 -0.93 -9.74
N LEU A 135 -32.02 -0.16 -8.83
CA LEU A 135 -31.32 0.49 -7.71
C LEU A 135 -30.70 -0.54 -6.75
N THR A 136 -31.42 -1.63 -6.48
CA THR A 136 -30.88 -2.76 -5.72
C THR A 136 -29.66 -3.37 -6.39
N LEU A 137 -29.74 -3.69 -7.68
CA LEU A 137 -28.63 -4.31 -8.39
C LEU A 137 -27.42 -3.36 -8.54
N TRP A 138 -27.66 -2.06 -8.57
CA TRP A 138 -26.60 -1.05 -8.57
C TRP A 138 -25.78 -1.04 -7.27
N ILE A 139 -26.36 -1.44 -6.13
CA ILE A 139 -25.59 -1.69 -4.90
C ILE A 139 -25.04 -3.12 -4.88
N PHE A 140 -25.89 -4.10 -5.18
CA PHE A 140 -25.58 -5.50 -4.95
C PHE A 140 -24.48 -6.02 -5.88
N VAL A 141 -24.47 -5.64 -7.16
CA VAL A 141 -23.47 -6.11 -8.12
C VAL A 141 -22.07 -5.63 -7.72
N PRO A 142 -21.78 -4.32 -7.54
CA PRO A 142 -20.46 -3.91 -7.07
C PRO A 142 -20.08 -4.54 -5.73
N MET A 143 -21.01 -4.67 -4.78
CA MET A 143 -20.76 -5.37 -3.51
C MET A 143 -20.32 -6.82 -3.73
N LEU A 144 -20.95 -7.57 -4.64
CA LEU A 144 -20.49 -8.92 -4.98
C LEU A 144 -19.07 -8.91 -5.57
N PHE A 145 -18.78 -7.95 -6.46
CA PHE A 145 -17.43 -7.81 -7.03
C PHE A 145 -16.38 -7.56 -5.97
N THR A 146 -16.68 -6.79 -4.91
CA THR A 146 -15.76 -6.66 -3.79
C THR A 146 -15.46 -8.01 -3.14
N GLN A 147 -16.41 -8.96 -3.09
CA GLN A 147 -16.26 -10.25 -2.39
C GLN A 147 -15.83 -11.43 -3.29
N THR A 148 -15.51 -11.18 -4.56
CA THR A 148 -15.12 -12.21 -5.54
C THR A 148 -13.91 -13.06 -5.16
N TYR A 149 -13.03 -12.55 -4.28
CA TYR A 149 -11.89 -13.30 -3.76
C TYR A 149 -12.28 -14.61 -3.06
N LEU A 150 -13.51 -14.68 -2.50
CA LEU A 150 -14.04 -15.90 -1.87
C LEU A 150 -14.20 -17.06 -2.85
N VAL A 151 -14.36 -16.75 -4.14
CA VAL A 151 -14.41 -17.72 -5.24
C VAL A 151 -13.15 -17.68 -6.11
N ARG A 152 -12.04 -17.19 -5.54
CA ARG A 152 -10.70 -17.11 -6.18
C ARG A 152 -10.62 -16.19 -7.41
N ILE A 153 -11.51 -15.20 -7.50
CA ILE A 153 -11.42 -14.14 -8.49
C ILE A 153 -10.92 -12.88 -7.78
N TYR A 154 -9.73 -12.42 -8.13
CA TYR A 154 -9.08 -11.30 -7.44
C TYR A 154 -9.28 -10.02 -8.24
N THR A 155 -9.94 -9.05 -7.62
CA THR A 155 -10.23 -7.76 -8.25
C THR A 155 -9.91 -6.63 -7.28
N ASP A 156 -9.52 -5.47 -7.80
CA ASP A 156 -9.34 -4.24 -7.00
C ASP A 156 -10.68 -3.81 -6.39
N TYR A 157 -10.91 -4.22 -5.14
CA TYR A 157 -12.17 -4.03 -4.44
C TYR A 157 -12.49 -2.55 -4.20
N ASN A 158 -11.48 -1.69 -4.03
CA ASN A 158 -11.67 -0.26 -3.79
C ASN A 158 -12.33 0.43 -4.98
N ARG A 159 -11.96 0.05 -6.21
CA ARG A 159 -12.58 0.61 -7.43
C ARG A 159 -14.07 0.25 -7.55
N PHE A 160 -14.51 -0.90 -7.02
CA PHE A 160 -15.92 -1.27 -7.06
C PHE A 160 -16.79 -0.52 -6.04
N LEU A 161 -16.21 -0.14 -4.89
CA LEU A 161 -16.95 0.63 -3.87
C LEU A 161 -17.43 1.99 -4.39
N TYR A 162 -16.71 2.58 -5.35
CA TYR A 162 -17.10 3.84 -6.00
C TYR A 162 -18.50 3.78 -6.63
N PHE A 163 -18.87 2.65 -7.24
CA PHE A 163 -20.15 2.50 -7.93
C PHE A 163 -21.36 2.47 -6.98
N ILE A 164 -21.13 2.28 -5.69
CA ILE A 164 -22.19 2.17 -4.67
C ILE A 164 -22.58 3.55 -4.13
N ILE A 165 -21.72 4.56 -4.28
CA ILE A 165 -21.90 5.90 -3.69
C ILE A 165 -23.21 6.53 -4.15
N LEU A 166 -23.46 6.60 -5.46
CA LEU A 166 -24.65 7.26 -6.01
C LEU A 166 -25.97 6.59 -5.58
N PRO A 167 -26.15 5.25 -5.70
CA PRO A 167 -27.38 4.63 -5.22
C PRO A 167 -27.57 4.76 -3.70
N LEU A 168 -26.50 4.82 -2.89
CA LEU A 168 -26.63 5.13 -1.46
C LEU A 168 -27.12 6.56 -1.22
N ILE A 169 -26.63 7.55 -1.95
CA ILE A 169 -27.12 8.94 -1.86
C ILE A 169 -28.62 9.00 -2.18
N LEU A 170 -29.07 8.27 -3.20
CA LEU A 170 -30.50 8.15 -3.53
C LEU A 170 -31.29 7.51 -2.38
N LEU A 171 -30.76 6.46 -1.76
CA LEU A 171 -31.40 5.81 -0.63
C LEU A 171 -31.52 6.72 0.59
N ILE A 172 -30.46 7.48 0.90
CA ILE A 172 -30.46 8.48 1.97
C ILE A 172 -31.50 9.55 1.68
N ALA A 173 -31.56 10.07 0.45
CA ALA A 173 -32.55 11.07 0.06
C ALA A 173 -33.99 10.55 0.23
N LEU A 174 -34.27 9.30 -0.15
CA LEU A 174 -35.56 8.66 0.10
C LEU A 174 -35.86 8.53 1.59
N GLY A 175 -34.86 8.17 2.41
CA GLY A 175 -34.98 8.11 3.86
C GLY A 175 -35.31 9.46 4.49
N ILE A 176 -34.66 10.54 4.03
CA ILE A 176 -34.89 11.91 4.49
C ILE A 176 -36.32 12.35 4.15
N ASP A 177 -36.74 12.20 2.88
CA ASP A 177 -38.10 12.55 2.45
C ASP A 177 -39.15 11.79 3.27
N HIS A 178 -38.97 10.47 3.40
CA HIS A 178 -39.89 9.62 4.12
C HIS A 178 -40.00 9.99 5.59
N GLY A 179 -38.85 10.17 6.25
CA GLY A 179 -38.76 10.54 7.65
C GLY A 179 -39.40 11.90 7.90
N ALA A 180 -39.07 12.91 7.09
CA ALA A 180 -39.64 14.25 7.22
C ALA A 180 -41.16 14.23 7.04
N GLY A 181 -41.65 13.47 6.06
CA GLY A 181 -43.08 13.28 5.84
C GLY A 181 -43.80 12.52 6.97
N PHE A 182 -43.11 11.60 7.66
CA PHE A 182 -43.62 10.90 8.82
C PHE A 182 -43.74 11.83 10.04
N PHE A 183 -42.65 12.50 10.42
CA PHE A 183 -42.67 13.40 11.57
C PHE A 183 -43.60 14.59 11.35
N ALA A 184 -43.64 15.18 10.15
CA ALA A 184 -44.57 16.26 9.85
C ALA A 184 -46.04 15.85 10.03
N ARG A 185 -46.41 14.60 9.70
CA ARG A 185 -47.77 14.09 9.94
C ARG A 185 -48.06 13.90 11.42
N ILE A 186 -47.12 13.36 12.20
CA ILE A 186 -47.30 13.16 13.64
C ILE A 186 -47.43 14.50 14.36
N THR A 187 -46.54 15.45 14.06
CA THR A 187 -46.56 16.78 14.67
C THR A 187 -47.83 17.55 14.30
N ASP A 188 -48.29 17.47 13.04
CA ASP A 188 -49.54 18.09 12.60
C ASP A 188 -50.77 17.46 13.29
N THR A 189 -50.79 16.14 13.44
CA THR A 189 -51.85 15.42 14.19
C THR A 189 -51.87 15.85 15.66
N TYR A 190 -50.70 15.95 16.29
CA TYR A 190 -50.58 16.42 17.67
C TYR A 190 -51.02 17.88 17.83
N LEU A 191 -50.62 18.76 16.91
CA LEU A 191 -50.99 20.18 16.91
C LEU A 191 -52.48 20.40 16.69
N THR A 192 -53.11 19.62 15.82
CA THR A 192 -54.57 19.69 15.59
C THR A 192 -55.36 19.19 16.80
N LEU A 193 -54.92 18.10 17.45
CA LEU A 193 -55.52 17.61 18.70
C LEU A 193 -55.39 18.61 19.85
N THR A 194 -54.21 19.21 20.03
CA THR A 194 -53.97 20.21 21.10
C THR A 194 -54.67 21.55 20.83
N LYS A 195 -54.80 21.99 19.57
CA LYS A 195 -55.61 23.18 19.23
C LYS A 195 -57.08 22.99 19.59
N LYS A 196 -57.67 21.82 19.29
CA LYS A 196 -59.04 21.47 19.70
C LYS A 196 -59.21 21.50 21.22
N MET A 197 -58.19 21.04 21.96
CA MET A 197 -58.20 21.02 23.43
C MET A 197 -58.00 22.41 24.07
N SER A 198 -57.25 23.31 23.43
CA SER A 198 -57.04 24.69 23.91
C SER A 198 -58.20 25.64 23.64
N GLN A 199 -59.05 25.35 22.63
CA GLN A 199 -60.27 26.13 22.39
C GLN A 199 -61.28 26.00 23.54
N THR A 200 -61.13 25.00 24.40
CA THR A 200 -61.96 24.77 25.60
C THR A 200 -61.47 25.54 26.85
N LYS A 201 -60.29 26.17 26.83
CA LYS A 201 -59.78 27.02 27.94
C LYS A 201 -59.21 28.35 27.43
N LYS A 202 -59.99 29.43 27.58
CA LYS A 202 -59.60 30.83 27.31
C LYS A 202 -58.48 31.29 28.27
N LYS A 203 -57.23 31.20 27.82
CA LYS A 203 -56.13 32.18 28.02
C LYS A 203 -54.86 31.60 27.39
N ILE A 204 -54.48 32.09 26.21
CA ILE A 204 -53.23 31.71 25.54
C ILE A 204 -52.30 32.92 25.57
N SER A 205 -51.09 32.72 26.09
CA SER A 205 -50.03 33.72 26.22
C SER A 205 -49.52 34.22 24.85
N GLY A 206 -49.14 35.50 24.78
CA GLY A 206 -48.79 36.21 23.54
C GLY A 206 -47.56 35.69 22.78
N ILE A 207 -46.78 34.79 23.35
CA ILE A 207 -45.66 34.11 22.67
C ILE A 207 -46.17 32.96 21.80
N ARG A 208 -47.20 32.22 22.24
CA ARG A 208 -47.80 31.12 21.46
C ARG A 208 -48.57 31.62 20.23
N SER A 209 -49.19 32.80 20.30
CA SER A 209 -49.95 33.36 19.17
C SER A 209 -49.08 33.83 17.99
N ARG A 210 -47.79 34.12 18.22
CA ARG A 210 -46.84 34.51 17.14
C ARG A 210 -46.22 33.33 16.41
N LEU A 211 -46.06 32.17 17.06
CA LEU A 211 -45.43 30.97 16.47
C LEU A 211 -46.43 30.03 15.78
N LEU A 212 -47.68 29.97 16.26
CA LEU A 212 -48.72 29.09 15.72
C LEU A 212 -49.08 29.28 14.23
N PRO A 213 -49.05 30.49 13.65
CA PRO A 213 -49.39 30.70 12.23
C PRO A 213 -48.34 30.10 11.28
N ASN A 214 -47.07 30.04 11.70
CA ASN A 214 -45.95 29.58 10.88
C ASN A 214 -45.72 28.06 10.96
N LEU A 215 -46.44 27.35 11.84
CA LEU A 215 -46.38 25.89 12.01
C LEU A 215 -47.36 25.17 11.07
N SER A 216 -47.22 25.39 9.76
CA SER A 216 -47.92 24.59 8.75
C SER A 216 -47.23 23.23 8.56
N ARG A 217 -47.96 22.20 8.14
CA ARG A 217 -47.38 20.88 7.80
C ARG A 217 -46.22 21.00 6.80
N LYS A 218 -46.32 21.94 5.85
CA LYS A 218 -45.25 22.23 4.87
C LYS A 218 -44.00 22.77 5.55
N ASN A 219 -44.14 23.70 6.50
CA ASN A 219 -43.00 24.27 7.23
C ASN A 219 -42.39 23.27 8.20
N ILE A 220 -43.20 22.41 8.82
CA ILE A 220 -42.71 21.32 9.69
C ILE A 220 -41.93 20.29 8.85
N TYR A 221 -42.46 19.88 7.70
CA TYR A 221 -41.76 19.00 6.77
C TYR A 221 -40.43 19.62 6.30
N ALA A 222 -40.46 20.90 5.90
CA ALA A 222 -39.25 21.62 5.48
C ALA A 222 -38.22 21.70 6.62
N GLY A 223 -38.66 21.95 7.85
CA GLY A 223 -37.81 21.93 9.04
C GLY A 223 -37.15 20.58 9.28
N PHE A 224 -37.91 19.48 9.27
CA PHE A 224 -37.35 18.13 9.41
C PHE A 224 -36.42 17.76 8.24
N THR A 225 -36.78 18.12 7.01
CA THR A 225 -35.94 17.89 5.83
C THR A 225 -34.60 18.61 5.98
N LEU A 226 -34.62 19.89 6.36
CA LEU A 226 -33.41 20.67 6.59
C LEU A 226 -32.58 20.07 7.72
N SER A 227 -33.20 19.71 8.85
CA SER A 227 -32.50 19.07 9.97
C SER A 227 -31.85 17.76 9.57
N PHE A 228 -32.55 16.89 8.84
CA PHE A 228 -31.97 15.63 8.38
C PHE A 228 -30.86 15.84 7.35
N LEU A 229 -31.01 16.80 6.42
CA LEU A 229 -29.93 17.16 5.50
C LEU A 229 -28.67 17.63 6.24
N LEU A 230 -28.83 18.51 7.25
CA LEU A 230 -27.72 18.99 8.07
C LEU A 230 -27.06 17.86 8.87
N ILE A 231 -27.86 16.96 9.45
CA ILE A 231 -27.37 15.78 10.18
C ILE A 231 -26.64 14.84 9.21
N SER A 232 -27.22 14.53 8.05
CA SER A 232 -26.58 13.68 7.05
C SER A 232 -25.26 14.28 6.57
N PHE A 233 -25.22 15.58 6.30
CA PHE A 233 -24.00 16.29 5.91
C PHE A 233 -22.91 16.25 7.00
N SER A 234 -23.31 16.27 8.27
CA SER A 234 -22.36 16.29 9.40
C SER A 234 -21.92 14.90 9.86
N ALA A 235 -22.79 13.89 9.73
CA ALA A 235 -22.64 12.58 10.36
C ALA A 235 -22.44 11.41 9.37
N VAL A 236 -22.80 11.55 8.09
CA VAL A 236 -22.63 10.48 7.11
C VAL A 236 -21.30 10.66 6.37
N PRO A 237 -20.33 9.73 6.51
CA PRO A 237 -18.98 9.89 5.93
C PRO A 237 -18.93 10.05 4.41
N ILE A 238 -19.99 9.65 3.69
CA ILE A 238 -20.11 9.81 2.24
C ILE A 238 -20.19 11.30 1.86
N PHE A 239 -20.77 12.14 2.71
CA PHE A 239 -20.78 13.58 2.51
C PHE A 239 -19.52 14.16 3.11
N LEU A 240 -18.56 14.48 2.25
CA LEU A 240 -17.34 15.18 2.67
C LEU A 240 -17.71 16.58 3.15
N THR A 241 -17.37 16.89 4.39
CA THR A 241 -17.42 18.27 4.89
C THR A 241 -16.41 19.12 4.12
N PRO A 242 -16.56 20.45 4.02
CA PRO A 242 -15.65 21.29 3.26
C PRO A 242 -14.20 21.15 3.76
N PHE A 243 -14.01 21.01 5.07
CA PHE A 243 -12.69 20.81 5.68
C PHE A 243 -12.03 19.50 5.24
N ARG A 244 -12.76 18.37 5.29
CA ARG A 244 -12.26 17.08 4.76
C ARG A 244 -12.11 17.08 3.25
N GLY A 245 -12.94 17.84 2.55
CA GLY A 245 -12.84 18.04 1.10
C GLY A 245 -11.53 18.73 0.72
N VAL A 246 -11.11 19.76 1.46
CA VAL A 246 -9.81 20.43 1.25
C VAL A 246 -8.64 19.49 1.56
N GLU A 247 -8.73 18.70 2.61
CA GLU A 247 -7.73 17.68 2.95
C GLU A 247 -7.59 16.63 1.83
N ILE A 248 -8.71 16.07 1.35
CA ILE A 248 -8.71 15.12 0.23
C ILE A 248 -8.28 15.79 -1.09
N GLN A 249 -8.66 17.04 -1.33
CA GLN A 249 -8.19 17.80 -2.48
C GLN A 249 -6.66 17.97 -2.44
N SER A 250 -6.08 18.23 -1.26
CA SER A 250 -4.63 18.30 -1.10
C SER A 250 -3.94 16.94 -1.31
N PHE A 251 -4.66 15.83 -1.11
CA PHE A 251 -4.17 14.48 -1.44
C PHE A 251 -4.12 14.23 -2.96
N TYR A 252 -5.05 14.78 -3.74
CA TYR A 252 -4.98 14.72 -5.20
C TYR A 252 -3.79 15.56 -5.68
N GLN A 253 -2.66 14.90 -5.94
CA GLN A 253 -1.49 15.54 -6.52
C GLN A 253 -1.87 16.16 -7.87
N THR A 254 -1.82 17.48 -7.92
CA THR A 254 -1.79 18.20 -9.19
C THR A 254 -0.33 18.29 -9.63
N MET A 255 -0.10 18.15 -10.94
CA MET A 255 1.19 18.47 -11.51
C MET A 255 1.46 19.95 -11.28
N ASN A 256 2.57 20.26 -10.64
CA ASN A 256 3.03 21.63 -10.43
C ASN A 256 4.08 22.01 -11.49
N ASP A 257 4.41 23.29 -11.54
CA ASP A 257 5.30 23.84 -12.56
C ASP A 257 6.70 23.22 -12.49
N ALA A 258 7.26 22.99 -11.29
CA ALA A 258 8.58 22.40 -11.13
C ALA A 258 8.64 20.94 -11.67
N ARG A 259 7.64 20.11 -11.35
CA ARG A 259 7.57 18.74 -11.88
C ARG A 259 7.32 18.71 -13.38
N TYR A 260 6.53 19.66 -13.89
CA TYR A 260 6.27 19.76 -15.32
C TYR A 260 7.49 20.26 -16.10
N GLU A 261 8.24 21.20 -15.54
CA GLU A 261 9.51 21.69 -16.08
C GLU A 261 10.50 20.53 -16.26
N ALA A 262 10.65 19.66 -15.26
CA ALA A 262 11.51 18.48 -15.34
C ALA A 262 11.07 17.51 -16.47
N ILE A 263 9.76 17.32 -16.66
CA ILE A 263 9.19 16.54 -17.77
C ILE A 263 9.55 17.19 -19.12
N GLN A 264 9.37 18.51 -19.25
CA GLN A 264 9.70 19.24 -20.47
C GLN A 264 11.20 19.16 -20.76
N TRP A 265 12.04 19.35 -19.74
CA TRP A 265 13.48 19.19 -19.87
C TRP A 265 13.82 17.80 -20.41
N ALA A 266 13.26 16.73 -19.84
CA ALA A 266 13.52 15.37 -20.29
C ALA A 266 13.08 15.17 -21.75
N ARG A 267 11.91 15.69 -22.13
CA ARG A 267 11.39 15.63 -23.50
C ARG A 267 12.31 16.27 -24.53
N TYR A 268 12.94 17.40 -24.22
CA TYR A 268 13.78 18.15 -25.17
C TYR A 268 15.27 17.81 -25.10
N ASN A 269 15.75 17.29 -23.97
CA ASN A 269 17.19 17.11 -23.72
C ASN A 269 17.64 15.64 -23.68
N THR A 270 16.74 14.68 -23.91
CA THR A 270 17.10 13.25 -23.95
C THR A 270 16.67 12.57 -25.26
N PRO A 271 17.38 11.53 -25.72
CA PRO A 271 16.96 10.72 -26.86
C PRO A 271 15.57 10.07 -26.67
N VAL A 272 14.81 9.90 -27.75
CA VAL A 272 13.43 9.35 -27.72
C VAL A 272 13.36 7.94 -27.11
N GLY A 273 14.39 7.12 -27.32
CA GLY A 273 14.46 5.75 -26.78
C GLY A 273 15.01 5.64 -25.37
N SER A 274 15.30 6.75 -24.69
CA SER A 274 15.89 6.71 -23.35
C SER A 274 14.90 6.20 -22.31
N VAL A 275 15.32 5.19 -21.55
CA VAL A 275 14.52 4.58 -20.49
C VAL A 275 14.74 5.34 -19.17
N PHE A 276 13.64 5.80 -18.59
CA PHE A 276 13.61 6.49 -17.30
C PHE A 276 13.12 5.56 -16.18
N VAL A 277 13.54 5.85 -14.96
CA VAL A 277 12.97 5.29 -13.73
C VAL A 277 12.43 6.42 -12.87
N SER A 278 11.23 6.25 -12.32
CA SER A 278 10.57 7.25 -11.47
C SER A 278 9.68 6.58 -10.42
N ASP A 279 9.35 7.31 -9.35
CA ASP A 279 8.39 6.85 -8.36
C ASP A 279 6.99 6.66 -8.95
N ALA A 280 6.13 5.91 -8.24
CA ALA A 280 4.79 5.54 -8.68
C ALA A 280 3.93 6.71 -9.17
N LEU A 281 3.94 7.85 -8.46
CA LEU A 281 2.99 8.93 -8.71
C LEU A 281 3.44 9.81 -9.88
N TYR A 282 4.75 10.02 -10.01
CA TYR A 282 5.31 10.85 -11.07
C TYR A 282 5.57 10.09 -12.37
N GLY A 283 5.91 8.80 -12.29
CA GLY A 283 6.29 7.99 -13.45
C GLY A 283 5.22 7.87 -14.52
N TRP A 284 3.93 7.80 -14.14
CA TRP A 284 2.82 7.80 -15.09
C TRP A 284 2.74 9.08 -15.92
N TRP A 285 2.88 10.24 -15.26
CA TRP A 285 2.87 11.53 -15.94
C TRP A 285 4.14 11.69 -16.78
N PHE A 286 5.28 11.26 -16.25
CA PHE A 286 6.56 11.32 -16.93
C PHE A 286 6.52 10.56 -18.25
N SER A 287 6.05 9.31 -18.23
CA SER A 287 5.91 8.48 -19.43
C SER A 287 5.06 9.16 -20.51
N GLY A 288 3.87 9.66 -20.14
CA GLY A 288 2.92 10.25 -21.06
C GLY A 288 3.35 11.62 -21.61
N PHE A 289 3.82 12.52 -20.76
CA PHE A 289 4.12 13.90 -21.15
C PHE A 289 5.57 14.12 -21.62
N ALA A 290 6.53 13.37 -21.09
CA ALA A 290 7.90 13.39 -21.58
C ALA A 290 8.05 12.56 -22.86
N GLU A 291 7.10 11.67 -23.14
CA GLU A 291 7.12 10.73 -24.25
C GLU A 291 8.39 9.87 -24.21
N ARG A 292 8.66 9.28 -23.04
CA ARG A 292 9.82 8.42 -22.79
C ARG A 292 9.39 7.10 -22.13
N PRO A 293 9.94 5.95 -22.55
CA PRO A 293 9.77 4.71 -21.80
C PRO A 293 10.16 4.93 -20.33
N THR A 294 9.24 4.63 -19.41
CA THR A 294 9.44 4.89 -17.98
C THR A 294 9.04 3.67 -17.17
N LEU A 295 9.96 3.14 -16.36
CA LEU A 295 9.66 2.16 -15.32
C LEU A 295 9.18 2.93 -14.09
N SER A 296 7.97 2.64 -13.63
CA SER A 296 7.34 3.34 -12.50
C SER A 296 7.29 2.42 -11.29
N ALA A 297 7.77 2.87 -10.14
CA ALA A 297 7.82 2.10 -8.88
C ALA A 297 6.44 1.92 -8.23
N VAL A 298 5.47 1.40 -8.99
CA VAL A 298 4.08 1.21 -8.57
C VAL A 298 3.98 -0.06 -7.73
N ASP A 299 3.34 0.03 -6.56
CA ASP A 299 3.18 -1.16 -5.73
C ASP A 299 2.29 -2.23 -6.40
N PRO A 300 2.55 -3.53 -6.18
CA PRO A 300 1.88 -4.61 -6.90
C PRO A 300 0.35 -4.62 -6.80
N GLN A 301 -0.23 -4.15 -5.69
CA GLN A 301 -1.69 -4.08 -5.51
C GLN A 301 -2.38 -3.09 -6.46
N TYR A 302 -1.63 -2.17 -7.07
CA TYR A 302 -2.17 -1.20 -8.02
C TYR A 302 -1.93 -1.59 -9.49
N LEU A 303 -1.18 -2.67 -9.73
CA LEU A 303 -0.89 -3.17 -11.06
C LEU A 303 -2.08 -3.97 -11.60
N ALA A 304 -2.37 -3.78 -12.88
CA ALA A 304 -3.47 -4.47 -13.55
C ALA A 304 -2.97 -5.57 -14.49
N LEU A 305 -1.74 -5.45 -14.99
CA LEU A 305 -1.18 -6.35 -16.00
C LEU A 305 0.05 -7.08 -15.44
N ALA A 306 0.15 -8.39 -15.70
CA ALA A 306 1.30 -9.20 -15.26
C ALA A 306 2.65 -8.62 -15.74
N ARG A 307 2.69 -8.13 -16.98
CA ARG A 307 3.88 -7.50 -17.59
C ARG A 307 4.34 -6.21 -16.90
N GLU A 308 3.51 -5.59 -16.06
CA GLU A 308 3.88 -4.38 -15.32
C GLU A 308 4.64 -4.70 -14.03
N PHE A 309 4.58 -5.95 -13.54
CA PHE A 309 5.13 -6.35 -12.24
C PHE A 309 6.65 -6.17 -12.19
N GLU A 310 7.38 -6.88 -13.06
CA GLU A 310 8.84 -6.88 -13.05
C GLU A 310 9.43 -5.46 -13.29
N PRO A 311 8.95 -4.65 -14.28
CA PRO A 311 9.35 -3.24 -14.39
C PRO A 311 9.15 -2.42 -13.11
N ALA A 312 8.02 -2.63 -12.43
CA ALA A 312 7.67 -1.86 -11.24
C ALA A 312 8.49 -2.27 -10.02
N GLU A 313 8.76 -3.56 -9.87
CA GLU A 313 9.66 -4.11 -8.84
C GLU A 313 11.09 -3.60 -9.01
N ILE A 314 11.61 -3.61 -10.24
CA ILE A 314 12.94 -3.07 -10.56
C ILE A 314 13.01 -1.58 -10.25
N ALA A 315 12.01 -0.80 -10.66
CA ALA A 315 11.95 0.63 -10.36
C ALA A 315 11.90 0.89 -8.84
N LYS A 316 11.09 0.10 -8.11
CA LYS A 316 10.96 0.20 -6.65
C LYS A 316 12.27 -0.12 -5.96
N ASN A 317 12.90 -1.24 -6.27
CA ASN A 317 14.16 -1.63 -5.67
C ASN A 317 15.27 -0.62 -5.99
N LEU A 318 15.34 -0.13 -7.23
CA LEU A 318 16.33 0.87 -7.65
C LEU A 318 16.14 2.23 -6.94
N LEU A 319 14.90 2.63 -6.67
CA LEU A 319 14.59 3.86 -5.94
C LEU A 319 14.58 3.68 -4.41
N ASP A 320 14.74 2.46 -3.89
CA ASP A 320 14.79 2.19 -2.45
C ASP A 320 16.22 1.91 -1.97
N THR A 321 16.91 0.95 -2.59
CA THR A 321 18.19 0.41 -2.08
C THR A 321 19.14 -0.04 -3.20
N ASN A 322 20.37 -0.43 -2.86
CA ASN A 322 21.37 -0.89 -3.85
C ASN A 322 21.35 -2.41 -4.04
N TYR A 323 21.06 -3.14 -2.96
CA TYR A 323 21.04 -4.59 -2.94
C TYR A 323 19.82 -5.10 -2.18
N VAL A 324 19.17 -6.12 -2.73
CA VAL A 324 18.18 -6.94 -2.01
C VAL A 324 18.63 -8.39 -2.13
N ILE A 325 18.65 -9.10 -1.01
CA ILE A 325 18.80 -10.56 -1.03
C ILE A 325 17.61 -11.15 -0.28
N ASP A 326 16.96 -12.11 -0.92
CA ASP A 326 15.79 -12.80 -0.38
C ASP A 326 15.95 -14.31 -0.59
N ASN A 327 15.88 -15.07 0.51
CA ASN A 327 15.97 -16.54 0.47
C ASN A 327 14.64 -17.21 0.85
N GLU A 328 13.51 -16.50 0.67
CA GLU A 328 12.15 -16.89 1.04
C GLU A 328 11.86 -16.94 2.55
N LEU A 329 12.89 -17.00 3.39
CA LEU A 329 12.76 -17.02 4.85
C LEU A 329 13.01 -15.63 5.46
N ILE A 330 13.99 -14.90 4.92
CA ILE A 330 14.41 -13.59 5.37
C ILE A 330 14.78 -12.74 4.16
N GLN A 331 14.42 -11.46 4.22
CA GLN A 331 14.82 -10.48 3.22
C GLN A 331 15.75 -9.46 3.86
N ILE A 332 16.82 -9.10 3.16
CA ILE A 332 17.69 -8.00 3.55
C ILE A 332 17.72 -6.93 2.48
N ARG A 333 17.91 -5.69 2.92
CA ARG A 333 18.15 -4.53 2.05
C ARG A 333 19.42 -3.82 2.49
N GLU A 334 20.27 -3.48 1.55
CA GLU A 334 21.52 -2.78 1.82
C GLU A 334 21.75 -1.64 0.82
N ASP A 335 21.80 -0.41 1.34
CA ASP A 335 22.09 0.81 0.59
C ASP A 335 23.57 0.89 0.20
N GLY A 336 24.41 0.05 0.82
CA GLY A 336 25.81 -0.06 0.53
C GLY A 336 26.60 1.12 1.10
N GLY A 337 27.25 1.89 0.22
CA GLY A 337 28.24 2.88 0.63
C GLY A 337 27.75 4.32 0.74
N TYR A 338 26.89 4.74 -0.19
CA TYR A 338 26.63 6.16 -0.48
C TYR A 338 25.47 6.78 0.31
N VAL A 339 24.61 5.95 0.90
CA VAL A 339 23.51 6.37 1.79
C VAL A 339 23.56 5.55 3.07
N GLY A 340 23.28 6.19 4.19
CA GLY A 340 23.43 5.58 5.52
C GLY A 340 22.24 4.78 6.03
N ARG A 341 21.06 4.89 5.40
CA ARG A 341 19.76 4.53 5.99
C ARG A 341 19.53 3.04 6.22
N HIS A 342 19.93 2.18 5.27
CA HIS A 342 19.72 0.73 5.35
C HIS A 342 21.05 -0.04 5.22
N ASN A 343 21.80 -0.29 6.30
CA ASN A 343 23.13 -0.93 6.18
C ASN A 343 23.43 -2.02 7.23
N PRO A 344 22.71 -3.14 7.24
CA PRO A 344 21.52 -3.46 6.45
C PRO A 344 20.21 -3.24 7.22
N VAL A 345 19.08 -3.29 6.51
CA VAL A 345 17.78 -3.59 7.10
C VAL A 345 17.48 -5.07 6.98
N ILE A 346 17.03 -5.67 8.09
CA ILE A 346 16.54 -7.04 8.16
C ILE A 346 15.01 -7.01 8.22
N LEU A 347 14.37 -7.66 7.24
CA LEU A 347 12.92 -7.70 7.14
C LEU A 347 12.37 -9.10 7.44
N ALA A 348 11.38 -9.15 8.32
CA ALA A 348 10.61 -10.35 8.59
C ALA A 348 9.57 -10.59 7.49
N LYS A 349 9.54 -11.79 6.94
CA LYS A 349 8.42 -12.27 6.13
C LYS A 349 7.30 -12.71 7.07
N LEU A 350 6.11 -12.14 6.87
CA LEU A 350 4.93 -12.42 7.69
C LEU A 350 3.97 -13.31 6.90
N ASN A 351 3.45 -14.36 7.53
CA ASN A 351 2.61 -15.35 6.84
C ASN A 351 1.29 -14.80 6.28
N TRP A 352 0.84 -13.65 6.79
CA TRP A 352 -0.47 -13.07 6.51
C TRP A 352 -0.42 -11.82 5.62
N THR A 353 0.78 -11.33 5.26
CA THR A 353 0.93 -10.17 4.37
C THR A 353 2.08 -10.38 3.37
N TYR A 354 1.86 -9.86 2.16
CA TYR A 354 2.86 -9.79 1.10
C TYR A 354 4.04 -8.88 1.47
N PHE A 355 3.77 -7.78 2.18
CA PHE A 355 4.80 -6.79 2.43
C PHE A 355 5.72 -7.24 3.56
N PRO A 356 7.04 -7.32 3.30
CA PRO A 356 7.99 -7.67 4.34
C PRO A 356 8.04 -6.57 5.41
N TYR A 357 8.20 -6.97 6.66
CA TYR A 357 8.18 -6.09 7.82
C TYR A 357 9.59 -5.77 8.28
N ALA A 358 10.06 -4.54 8.05
CA ALA A 358 11.36 -4.09 8.56
C ALA A 358 11.40 -4.20 10.09
N PHE A 359 12.32 -5.05 10.59
CA PHE A 359 12.40 -5.42 12.00
C PHE A 359 13.68 -4.90 12.66
N PHE A 360 14.84 -5.10 12.05
CA PHE A 360 16.10 -4.49 12.48
C PHE A 360 16.60 -3.53 11.40
N ASN A 361 17.08 -2.36 11.82
CA ASN A 361 17.72 -1.40 10.94
C ASN A 361 19.06 -0.93 11.54
N PHE A 362 20.12 -1.12 10.77
CA PHE A 362 21.45 -0.60 11.05
C PHE A 362 21.67 0.67 10.23
N ASN A 363 21.94 1.78 10.91
CA ASN A 363 22.16 3.07 10.27
C ASN A 363 23.65 3.45 10.34
N ASN A 364 24.28 3.59 9.17
CA ASN A 364 25.69 4.00 9.10
C ASN A 364 25.91 5.43 9.61
N SER A 365 24.91 6.31 9.50
CA SER A 365 24.98 7.68 10.03
C SER A 365 24.91 7.72 11.57
N GLU A 366 24.55 6.60 12.21
CA GLU A 366 24.51 6.44 13.66
C GLU A 366 25.54 5.41 14.15
N THR A 367 26.48 5.02 13.28
CA THR A 367 27.60 4.14 13.62
C THR A 367 28.87 4.98 13.78
N GLU A 368 29.50 4.91 14.94
CA GLU A 368 30.67 5.71 15.31
C GLU A 368 31.92 4.81 15.43
N ILE A 369 33.06 5.30 14.91
CA ILE A 369 34.36 4.65 15.07
C ILE A 369 35.29 5.60 15.83
N ARG A 370 35.82 5.14 16.97
CA ARG A 370 36.84 5.87 17.74
C ARG A 370 38.20 5.20 17.61
N TYR A 371 39.22 5.99 17.28
CA TYR A 371 40.57 5.52 17.01
C TYR A 371 41.59 6.55 17.48
N ARG A 372 42.84 6.14 17.71
CA ARG A 372 43.95 7.06 18.03
C ARG A 372 44.97 7.13 16.92
N VAL A 373 45.56 8.30 16.78
CA VAL A 373 46.76 8.52 15.96
C VAL A 373 47.84 9.02 16.92
N GLY A 374 48.79 8.14 17.27
CA GLY A 374 49.66 8.36 18.43
C GLY A 374 48.82 8.42 19.72
N ASP A 375 48.89 9.54 20.44
CA ASP A 375 48.13 9.76 21.68
C ASP A 375 46.81 10.53 21.48
N GLU A 376 46.54 11.01 20.25
CA GLU A 376 45.35 11.82 19.95
C GLU A 376 44.15 10.92 19.65
N LEU A 377 43.10 10.99 20.47
CA LEU A 377 41.82 10.30 20.24
C LEU A 377 40.97 11.06 19.23
N LYS A 378 40.50 10.34 18.20
CA LYS A 378 39.63 10.83 17.14
C LYS A 378 38.38 9.98 17.06
N SER A 379 37.31 10.58 16.55
CA SER A 379 36.05 9.92 16.26
C SER A 379 35.51 10.37 14.90
N LEU A 380 34.83 9.48 14.19
CA LEU A 380 34.08 9.79 12.98
C LEU A 380 32.86 8.87 12.84
N GLY A 381 31.85 9.35 12.11
CA GLY A 381 30.72 8.55 11.68
C GLY A 381 31.07 7.69 10.46
N LEU A 382 30.49 6.49 10.36
CA LEU A 382 30.76 5.55 9.26
C LEU A 382 30.27 6.08 7.89
N ASP A 383 29.32 7.00 7.86
CA ASP A 383 28.87 7.70 6.65
C ASP A 383 29.88 8.76 6.14
N GLN A 384 30.79 9.22 6.99
CA GLN A 384 31.86 10.16 6.62
C GLN A 384 33.03 9.47 5.90
N LEU A 385 33.10 8.13 5.93
CA LEU A 385 34.16 7.38 5.27
C LEU A 385 33.86 7.21 3.77
N PRO A 386 34.82 7.56 2.89
CA PRO A 386 34.70 7.30 1.47
C PRO A 386 34.49 5.81 1.16
N VAL A 387 33.61 5.53 0.21
CA VAL A 387 33.38 4.19 -0.33
C VAL A 387 34.58 3.81 -1.20
N LYS A 388 35.25 2.71 -0.86
CA LYS A 388 36.37 2.15 -1.62
C LYS A 388 35.93 1.02 -2.54
N GLU A 389 34.97 0.21 -2.10
CA GLU A 389 34.46 -0.94 -2.85
C GLU A 389 33.01 -1.20 -2.45
N MET A 390 32.16 -1.55 -3.42
CA MET A 390 30.79 -1.94 -3.18
C MET A 390 30.37 -2.93 -4.26
N LEU A 391 30.10 -4.18 -3.88
CA LEU A 391 29.73 -5.23 -4.82
C LEU A 391 28.86 -6.30 -4.15
N SER A 392 28.25 -7.15 -4.96
CA SER A 392 27.59 -8.38 -4.51
C SER A 392 28.21 -9.57 -5.22
N LYS A 393 28.46 -10.64 -4.46
CA LYS A 393 28.92 -11.94 -4.95
C LYS A 393 27.84 -12.96 -4.61
N ASN A 394 27.44 -13.78 -5.57
CA ASN A 394 26.46 -14.82 -5.36
C ASN A 394 26.85 -16.11 -6.08
N ASP A 395 26.43 -17.22 -5.52
CA ASP A 395 26.44 -18.55 -6.12
C ASP A 395 25.04 -19.19 -5.95
N THR A 396 24.92 -20.51 -6.14
CA THR A 396 23.62 -21.21 -6.03
C THR A 396 23.14 -21.39 -4.60
N GLU A 397 24.02 -21.26 -3.61
CA GLU A 397 23.75 -21.55 -2.19
C GLU A 397 23.77 -20.30 -1.31
N GLN A 398 24.49 -19.26 -1.69
CA GLN A 398 24.62 -18.03 -0.90
C GLN A 398 24.84 -16.79 -1.74
N ALA A 399 24.50 -15.64 -1.15
CA ALA A 399 24.79 -14.34 -1.68
C ALA A 399 25.35 -13.45 -0.57
N THR A 400 26.39 -12.69 -0.90
CA THR A 400 27.12 -11.79 -0.01
C THR A 400 27.19 -10.41 -0.62
N ILE A 401 26.79 -9.40 0.14
CA ILE A 401 27.04 -8.00 -0.18
C ILE A 401 28.33 -7.58 0.53
N VAL A 402 29.20 -6.90 -0.20
CA VAL A 402 30.50 -6.42 0.28
C VAL A 402 30.51 -4.91 0.20
N VAL A 403 30.68 -4.26 1.35
CA VAL A 403 30.82 -2.80 1.46
C VAL A 403 32.14 -2.49 2.15
N LYS A 404 33.05 -1.83 1.42
CA LYS A 404 34.33 -1.37 1.96
C LYS A 404 34.37 0.14 1.98
N LYS A 405 34.63 0.69 3.16
CA LYS A 405 34.86 2.11 3.40
C LYS A 405 36.23 2.31 4.02
N GLY A 406 36.79 3.51 3.91
CA GLY A 406 38.02 3.81 4.63
C GLY A 406 38.65 5.13 4.25
N ASN A 407 39.61 5.53 5.06
CA ASN A 407 40.40 6.75 4.88
C ASN A 407 41.89 6.38 4.73
N GLU A 408 42.77 7.31 5.09
CA GLU A 408 44.22 7.14 5.12
C GLU A 408 44.75 6.40 6.36
N PHE A 409 43.92 6.17 7.38
CA PHE A 409 44.31 5.54 8.64
C PHE A 409 43.85 4.08 8.76
N PHE A 410 42.64 3.76 8.30
CA PHE A 410 42.07 2.42 8.40
C PHE A 410 41.06 2.09 7.29
N ASN A 411 40.70 0.81 7.20
CA ASN A 411 39.63 0.27 6.37
C ASN A 411 38.56 -0.39 7.24
N TYR A 412 37.31 -0.18 6.86
CA TYR A 412 36.12 -0.86 7.37
C TYR A 412 35.55 -1.72 6.25
N THR A 413 35.38 -3.02 6.47
CA THR A 413 34.78 -3.95 5.51
C THR A 413 33.61 -4.65 6.16
N GLN A 414 32.41 -4.49 5.60
CA GLN A 414 31.20 -5.21 5.99
C GLN A 414 30.86 -6.26 4.93
N LEU A 415 30.57 -7.47 5.38
CA LEU A 415 30.07 -8.59 4.60
C LEU A 415 28.71 -8.99 5.15
N THR A 416 27.67 -8.87 4.36
CA THR A 416 26.31 -9.30 4.72
C THR A 416 25.96 -10.52 3.87
N THR A 417 25.94 -11.71 4.47
CA THR A 417 25.76 -12.99 3.77
C THR A 417 24.42 -13.64 4.13
N VAL A 418 23.68 -14.03 3.11
CA VAL A 418 22.45 -14.83 3.21
C VAL A 418 22.68 -16.15 2.50
N CYS A 419 22.36 -17.25 3.16
CA CYS A 419 22.41 -18.58 2.56
C CYS A 419 21.00 -19.12 2.33
N LYS A 420 20.83 -19.92 1.29
CA LYS A 420 19.63 -20.68 1.01
C LYS A 420 19.27 -21.57 2.21
N GLY A 421 18.00 -21.58 2.59
CA GLY A 421 17.46 -22.43 3.65
C GLY A 421 17.88 -22.09 5.09
N LEU A 422 18.60 -20.98 5.32
CA LEU A 422 18.91 -20.45 6.65
C LEU A 422 17.99 -19.28 7.01
N ARG A 423 17.46 -19.26 8.23
CA ARG A 423 16.72 -18.09 8.78
C ARG A 423 17.63 -16.98 9.30
N PHE A 424 18.95 -17.21 9.33
CA PHE A 424 19.92 -16.26 9.85
C PHE A 424 20.76 -15.66 8.73
N VAL A 425 20.94 -14.35 8.82
CA VAL A 425 21.87 -13.55 8.04
C VAL A 425 23.15 -13.42 8.84
N ASN A 426 24.30 -13.64 8.20
CA ASN A 426 25.59 -13.45 8.84
C ASN A 426 26.17 -12.10 8.42
N MET A 427 26.33 -11.20 9.38
CA MET A 427 27.03 -9.93 9.20
C MET A 427 28.42 -10.04 9.81
N SER A 428 29.45 -9.87 8.99
CA SER A 428 30.85 -9.88 9.41
C SER A 428 31.49 -8.54 9.11
N ILE A 429 32.13 -7.95 10.10
CA ILE A 429 32.72 -6.61 10.01
C ILE A 429 34.19 -6.72 10.39
N THR A 430 35.08 -6.27 9.49
CA THR A 430 36.52 -6.20 9.74
C THR A 430 36.96 -4.74 9.72
N LEU A 431 37.55 -4.30 10.83
CA LEU A 431 38.20 -3.00 10.97
C LEU A 431 39.72 -3.22 11.06
N GLU A 432 40.48 -2.63 10.14
CA GLU A 432 41.92 -2.87 10.02
C GLU A 432 42.66 -1.55 9.76
N ASN A 433 43.65 -1.23 10.60
CA ASN A 433 44.51 -0.08 10.37
C ASN A 433 45.42 -0.31 9.15
N ILE A 434 45.77 0.76 8.45
CA ILE A 434 46.66 0.71 7.28
C ILE A 434 47.98 1.45 7.50
N VAL A 435 48.13 2.15 8.63
CA VAL A 435 49.33 2.90 8.99
C VAL A 435 49.77 2.56 10.41
N ASN A 436 51.09 2.49 10.61
CA ASN A 436 51.68 2.30 11.93
C ASN A 436 51.41 3.50 12.85
N GLY A 437 51.15 3.25 14.12
CA GLY A 437 50.81 4.30 15.10
C GLY A 437 49.33 4.67 15.15
N VAL A 438 48.47 3.93 14.44
CA VAL A 438 47.01 4.03 14.57
C VAL A 438 46.48 2.86 15.40
N SER A 439 45.70 3.13 16.44
CA SER A 439 45.02 2.11 17.26
C SER A 439 43.50 2.27 17.17
N LEU A 440 42.77 1.16 17.10
CA LEU A 440 41.31 1.15 17.05
C LEU A 440 40.77 0.95 18.46
N ASP A 441 39.97 1.88 18.97
CA ASP A 441 39.54 1.87 20.37
C ASP A 441 38.09 1.39 20.53
N TRP A 442 37.16 1.94 19.75
CA TRP A 442 35.74 1.63 19.85
C TRP A 442 35.05 1.57 18.49
N LEU A 443 34.02 0.71 18.43
CA LEU A 443 33.06 0.64 17.34
C LEU A 443 31.67 0.55 17.97
N ASP A 444 30.88 1.59 17.78
CA ASP A 444 29.56 1.74 18.41
C ASP A 444 28.49 1.69 17.30
N PHE A 445 27.56 0.74 17.38
CA PHE A 445 26.42 0.65 16.47
C PHE A 445 25.14 1.09 17.16
N THR A 446 24.38 1.98 16.53
CA THR A 446 22.98 2.21 16.90
C THR A 446 22.09 1.31 16.06
N VAL A 447 21.29 0.47 16.72
CA VAL A 447 20.34 -0.43 16.05
C VAL A 447 18.93 -0.01 16.43
N SER A 448 18.16 0.36 15.40
CA SER A 448 16.73 0.59 15.53
C SER A 448 15.99 -0.71 15.25
N SER A 449 14.99 -1.01 16.08
CA SER A 449 14.24 -2.26 16.00
C SER A 449 12.77 -2.06 16.32
N LYS A 450 11.95 -3.06 15.99
CA LYS A 450 10.55 -3.09 16.39
C LYS A 450 10.29 -4.19 17.41
N GLY A 451 9.27 -4.00 18.23
CA GLY A 451 8.92 -4.92 19.30
C GLY A 451 9.61 -4.61 20.63
N LYS A 452 9.27 -5.41 21.63
CA LYS A 452 9.76 -5.29 23.01
C LYS A 452 10.88 -6.29 23.25
N VAL A 453 11.88 -5.87 24.01
CA VAL A 453 13.00 -6.74 24.43
C VAL A 453 12.48 -7.89 25.29
N GLN A 454 12.79 -9.11 24.88
CA GLN A 454 12.49 -10.35 25.62
C GLN A 454 13.72 -10.83 26.40
N THR A 455 14.91 -10.67 25.83
CA THR A 455 16.16 -11.08 26.47
C THR A 455 17.27 -10.13 26.05
N LEU A 456 18.05 -9.72 27.05
CA LEU A 456 19.27 -8.93 26.89
C LEU A 456 20.41 -9.65 27.62
N GLN A 457 21.23 -10.39 26.88
CA GLN A 457 22.39 -11.11 27.40
C GLN A 457 23.63 -10.73 26.59
N ASN A 458 24.83 -10.86 27.17
CA ASN A 458 26.09 -10.54 26.49
C ASN A 458 26.31 -11.32 25.18
N ARG A 459 25.55 -12.40 24.94
CA ARG A 459 25.62 -13.24 23.74
C ARG A 459 24.46 -13.03 22.76
N THR A 460 23.36 -12.41 23.18
CA THR A 460 22.18 -12.24 22.32
C THR A 460 21.25 -11.14 22.78
N VAL A 461 20.60 -10.49 21.82
CA VAL A 461 19.47 -9.58 22.02
C VAL A 461 18.28 -10.17 21.28
N ALA A 462 17.16 -10.37 21.97
CA ALA A 462 15.94 -10.90 21.36
C ALA A 462 14.77 -9.96 21.63
N LEU A 463 13.95 -9.72 20.61
CA LEU A 463 12.79 -8.85 20.66
C LEU A 463 11.57 -9.52 20.03
N LEU A 464 10.39 -9.13 20.53
CA LEU A 464 9.10 -9.61 20.06
C LEU A 464 8.16 -8.44 19.81
N ASP A 465 7.67 -8.33 18.59
CA ASP A 465 6.53 -7.49 18.25
C ASP A 465 5.27 -8.34 18.23
N GLU A 466 4.56 -8.35 19.35
CA GLU A 466 3.33 -9.14 19.55
C GLU A 466 2.22 -8.71 18.57
N GLY A 467 2.18 -7.43 18.18
CA GLY A 467 1.10 -6.88 17.34
C GLY A 467 1.10 -7.48 15.94
N VAL A 468 2.28 -7.77 15.40
CA VAL A 468 2.46 -8.42 14.09
C VAL A 468 3.01 -9.84 14.19
N LYS A 469 3.18 -10.36 15.42
CA LYS A 469 3.72 -11.68 15.75
C LYS A 469 5.12 -11.94 15.19
N ALA A 470 5.92 -10.88 15.07
CA ALA A 470 7.28 -10.95 14.54
C ALA A 470 8.30 -11.05 15.68
N PHE A 471 9.21 -12.01 15.54
CA PHE A 471 10.33 -12.19 16.45
C PHE A 471 11.63 -11.85 15.74
N GLY A 472 12.53 -11.17 16.43
CA GLY A 472 13.87 -10.91 15.93
C GLY A 472 14.93 -11.20 16.98
N GLN A 473 16.08 -11.68 16.52
CA GLN A 473 17.21 -12.00 17.38
C GLN A 473 18.54 -11.65 16.74
N LEU A 474 19.41 -11.04 17.53
CA LEU A 474 20.84 -10.84 17.26
C LEU A 474 21.64 -11.82 18.11
N ILE A 475 22.59 -12.53 17.51
CA ILE A 475 23.52 -13.43 18.18
C ILE A 475 24.94 -12.94 17.90
N PHE A 476 25.69 -12.66 18.97
CA PHE A 476 27.07 -12.18 18.86
C PHE A 476 28.02 -13.38 18.79
N ASP A 477 28.43 -13.75 17.57
CA ASP A 477 29.24 -14.93 17.29
C ASP A 477 30.73 -14.71 17.59
N LYS A 478 31.23 -13.49 17.34
CA LYS A 478 32.62 -13.09 17.56
C LYS A 478 32.68 -11.67 18.11
N GLU A 479 33.43 -11.51 19.21
CA GLU A 479 33.46 -10.32 20.08
C GLU A 479 32.07 -10.04 20.71
N GLN A 480 32.03 -9.61 21.97
CA GLN A 480 30.77 -9.32 22.67
C GLN A 480 30.65 -7.81 22.90
N PRO A 481 29.58 -7.17 22.42
CA PRO A 481 29.36 -5.77 22.72
C PRO A 481 28.87 -5.59 24.15
N ASN A 482 29.10 -4.41 24.69
CA ASN A 482 28.26 -3.91 25.78
C ASN A 482 26.96 -3.39 25.16
N VAL A 483 25.84 -4.00 25.51
CA VAL A 483 24.53 -3.62 24.96
C VAL A 483 23.83 -2.64 25.88
N LYS A 484 23.52 -1.44 25.37
CA LYS A 484 22.77 -0.42 26.10
C LYS A 484 21.41 -0.20 25.46
N LEU A 485 20.34 -0.31 26.26
CA LEU A 485 19.00 0.03 25.81
C LEU A 485 18.79 1.54 25.94
N ILE A 486 18.61 2.22 24.81
CA ILE A 486 18.42 3.68 24.75
C ILE A 486 16.94 4.03 24.78
N ASN A 487 16.14 3.32 23.98
CA ASN A 487 14.70 3.47 23.93
C ASN A 487 14.00 2.10 23.97
N PRO A 488 13.18 1.79 25.00
CA PRO A 488 12.40 0.55 25.05
C PRO A 488 11.09 0.61 24.24
N GLU A 489 10.64 1.81 23.82
CA GLU A 489 9.39 2.00 23.07
C GLU A 489 9.59 1.78 21.57
N ASN A 490 8.54 1.77 20.74
CA ASN A 490 8.66 1.58 19.30
C ASN A 490 8.96 2.92 18.57
N PRO A 491 10.06 3.05 17.80
CA PRO A 491 11.09 2.03 17.55
C PRO A 491 12.02 1.82 18.74
N CYS A 492 12.30 0.56 19.06
CA CYS A 492 13.18 0.18 20.16
C CYS A 492 14.62 0.38 19.71
N ILE A 493 15.39 1.19 20.44
CA ILE A 493 16.74 1.59 20.08
C ILE A 493 17.70 1.05 21.11
N PHE A 494 18.75 0.37 20.65
CA PHE A 494 19.86 -0.08 21.49
C PHE A 494 21.20 0.17 20.81
N GLU A 495 22.21 0.44 21.64
CA GLU A 495 23.59 0.62 21.22
C GLU A 495 24.38 -0.68 21.47
N LEU A 496 25.22 -1.06 20.51
CA LEU A 496 26.17 -2.16 20.59
C LEU A 496 27.59 -1.58 20.63
N ASP A 497 28.16 -1.45 21.84
CA ASP A 497 29.49 -0.87 22.02
C ASP A 497 30.57 -1.96 22.04
N TYR A 498 31.41 -2.00 21.02
CA TYR A 498 32.55 -2.93 20.96
C TYR A 498 33.83 -2.23 21.42
N ASN A 499 34.39 -2.67 22.55
CA ASN A 499 35.71 -2.24 22.99
C ASN A 499 36.80 -2.99 22.22
N LEU A 500 37.49 -2.29 21.34
CA LEU A 500 38.50 -2.85 20.44
C LEU A 500 39.89 -2.92 21.08
N GLN A 501 40.06 -2.37 22.28
CA GLN A 501 41.28 -2.46 23.11
C GLN A 501 42.56 -1.98 22.40
N GLY A 502 42.46 -1.02 21.47
CA GLY A 502 43.61 -0.50 20.73
C GLY A 502 44.20 -1.48 19.71
N LYS A 503 43.48 -2.57 19.37
CA LYS A 503 43.94 -3.57 18.39
C LYS A 503 44.12 -2.93 17.00
N THR A 504 45.04 -3.48 16.22
CA THR A 504 45.31 -3.04 14.84
C THR A 504 44.31 -3.63 13.84
N LYS A 505 43.74 -4.79 14.17
CA LYS A 505 42.70 -5.47 13.40
C LYS A 505 41.69 -6.10 14.34
N VAL A 506 40.41 -5.91 14.05
CA VAL A 506 39.31 -6.55 14.77
C VAL A 506 38.30 -7.10 13.77
N ASP A 507 37.78 -8.29 14.05
CA ASP A 507 36.61 -8.80 13.34
C ASP A 507 35.45 -9.01 14.32
N VAL A 508 34.30 -8.44 13.98
CA VAL A 508 33.02 -8.61 14.66
C VAL A 508 32.15 -9.50 13.80
N GLN A 509 31.42 -10.42 14.43
CA GLN A 509 30.48 -11.29 13.72
C GLN A 509 29.14 -11.35 14.46
N ILE A 510 28.06 -11.04 13.73
CA ILE A 510 26.69 -11.01 14.23
C ILE A 510 25.82 -11.88 13.32
N SER A 511 25.10 -12.84 13.90
CA SER A 511 24.03 -13.56 13.22
C SER A 511 22.69 -12.89 13.54
N LEU A 512 21.92 -12.53 12.51
CA LEU A 512 20.67 -11.77 12.62
C LEU A 512 19.51 -12.56 12.05
N THR A 513 18.34 -12.51 12.69
CA THR A 513 17.12 -13.10 12.15
C THR A 513 15.90 -12.25 12.47
N ALA A 514 14.89 -12.28 11.61
CA ALA A 514 13.57 -11.77 11.89
C ALA A 514 12.51 -12.60 11.13
N TYR A 515 11.51 -13.12 11.81
CA TYR A 515 10.46 -13.96 11.20
C TYR A 515 9.17 -14.01 12.03
N SER A 516 8.06 -14.37 11.38
CA SER A 516 6.80 -14.70 12.06
C SER A 516 6.88 -16.08 12.70
N VAL A 517 6.61 -16.21 13.99
CA VAL A 517 6.80 -17.48 14.72
C VAL A 517 5.55 -18.35 14.70
N THR A 518 4.43 -17.84 15.21
CA THR A 518 3.18 -18.61 15.35
C THR A 518 1.97 -17.70 15.33
N ASP A 519 0.87 -18.18 14.76
CA ASP A 519 -0.40 -17.47 14.77
C ASP A 519 -1.29 -17.79 15.97
N ASP A 520 -0.90 -18.77 16.79
CA ASP A 520 -1.67 -19.25 17.93
C ASP A 520 -1.67 -18.21 19.07
N LEU A 521 -2.83 -17.57 19.26
CA LEU A 521 -3.05 -16.52 20.24
C LEU A 521 -2.77 -16.97 21.68
N ARG A 522 -2.79 -18.27 21.98
CA ARG A 522 -2.53 -18.79 23.34
C ARG A 522 -1.12 -18.43 23.82
N PHE A 523 -0.14 -18.29 22.92
CA PHE A 523 1.22 -17.92 23.27
C PHE A 523 1.44 -16.41 23.51
N TYR A 524 0.40 -15.60 23.33
CA TYR A 524 0.47 -14.13 23.46
C TYR A 524 -0.49 -13.57 24.52
N GLN A 525 -1.32 -14.41 25.14
CA GLN A 525 -2.33 -13.99 26.10
C GLN A 525 -1.77 -13.65 27.48
N ASP A 526 -0.69 -14.34 27.87
CA ASP A 526 -0.11 -14.23 29.20
C ASP A 526 1.41 -14.00 29.10
N PRO A 527 1.97 -12.99 29.79
CA PRO A 527 3.38 -12.66 29.72
C PRO A 527 4.32 -13.80 30.10
N GLU A 528 3.94 -14.67 31.04
CA GLU A 528 4.78 -15.79 31.48
C GLU A 528 4.80 -16.92 30.44
N ILE A 529 3.65 -17.23 29.83
CA ILE A 529 3.56 -18.17 28.71
C ILE A 529 4.37 -17.65 27.53
N THR A 530 4.22 -16.37 27.18
CA THR A 530 4.98 -15.70 26.11
C THR A 530 6.48 -15.85 26.39
N ALA A 531 6.95 -15.41 27.55
CA ALA A 531 8.36 -15.47 27.91
C ALA A 531 8.91 -16.90 27.86
N ASN A 532 8.19 -17.87 28.43
CA ASN A 532 8.61 -19.27 28.42
C ASN A 532 8.70 -19.88 27.02
N TYR A 533 7.77 -19.53 26.13
CA TYR A 533 7.78 -20.00 24.75
C TYR A 533 8.93 -19.39 23.96
N PHE A 534 9.12 -18.08 24.03
CA PHE A 534 10.18 -17.40 23.29
C PHE A 534 11.58 -17.65 23.86
N ASN A 535 11.73 -17.87 25.18
CA ASN A 535 13.01 -18.28 25.76
C ASN A 535 13.51 -19.63 25.22
N LYS A 536 12.59 -20.57 24.93
CA LYS A 536 12.96 -21.84 24.26
C LYS A 536 13.48 -21.58 22.85
N ILE A 537 12.80 -20.72 22.09
CA ILE A 537 13.22 -20.35 20.73
C ILE A 537 14.57 -19.64 20.74
N ILE A 538 14.78 -18.68 21.64
CA ILE A 538 16.05 -17.96 21.81
C ILE A 538 17.19 -18.95 22.07
N THR A 539 16.96 -19.92 22.96
CA THR A 539 17.94 -20.95 23.32
C THR A 539 18.20 -21.92 22.16
N GLU A 540 17.17 -22.30 21.41
CA GLU A 540 17.31 -23.15 20.24
C GLU A 540 18.15 -22.45 19.16
N ASN A 541 17.80 -21.21 18.83
CA ASN A 541 18.50 -20.38 17.86
C ASN A 541 19.99 -20.19 18.20
N LEU A 542 20.33 -20.01 19.48
CA LEU A 542 21.73 -19.94 19.93
C LEU A 542 22.54 -21.20 19.61
N ASN A 543 21.88 -22.36 19.49
CA ASN A 543 22.52 -23.65 19.22
C ASN A 543 22.44 -24.06 17.73
N SER A 544 21.49 -23.51 16.96
CA SER A 544 21.16 -23.95 15.61
C SER A 544 21.22 -22.85 14.55
N SER A 545 21.63 -21.62 14.86
CA SER A 545 21.65 -20.48 13.91
C SER A 545 22.35 -20.76 12.57
N LYS A 546 23.32 -21.68 12.56
CA LYS A 546 24.09 -22.08 11.36
C LYS A 546 23.57 -23.34 10.66
N LYS A 547 22.44 -23.91 11.11
CA LYS A 547 21.88 -25.14 10.56
C LYS A 547 20.70 -24.82 9.63
N PRO A 548 20.64 -25.44 8.43
CA PRO A 548 19.47 -25.39 7.57
C PRO A 548 18.23 -25.87 8.29
N ILE A 549 17.09 -25.31 7.94
CA ILE A 549 15.82 -25.73 8.51
C ILE A 549 15.39 -27.02 7.84
N SER A 550 14.87 -27.97 8.62
CA SER A 550 14.47 -29.29 8.13
C SER A 550 13.35 -29.26 7.09
N GLU A 551 12.70 -28.11 6.89
CA GLU A 551 11.56 -27.87 5.98
C GLU A 551 11.96 -27.15 4.67
N VAL A 552 13.26 -27.02 4.39
CA VAL A 552 13.75 -26.40 3.14
C VAL A 552 13.30 -27.24 1.96
N SER A 553 12.43 -26.66 1.12
CA SER A 553 11.96 -27.35 -0.08
C SER A 553 13.07 -27.33 -1.14
N SER A 554 13.11 -28.33 -2.02
CA SER A 554 14.06 -28.33 -3.15
C SER A 554 13.86 -27.15 -4.12
N ASN A 555 12.78 -26.38 -3.95
CA ASN A 555 12.43 -25.22 -4.77
C ASN A 555 12.81 -23.88 -4.15
N ASP A 556 13.35 -23.82 -2.93
CA ASP A 556 13.67 -22.54 -2.29
C ASP A 556 14.65 -21.75 -3.17
N THR A 557 14.26 -20.54 -3.59
CA THR A 557 15.07 -19.70 -4.46
C THR A 557 15.87 -18.69 -3.65
N LEU A 558 17.06 -18.35 -4.15
CA LEU A 558 17.85 -17.23 -3.63
C LEU A 558 17.74 -16.11 -4.66
N ASP A 559 16.85 -15.15 -4.40
CA ASP A 559 16.67 -13.99 -5.25
C ASP A 559 17.62 -12.86 -4.83
N VAL A 560 18.26 -12.24 -5.82
CA VAL A 560 19.31 -11.25 -5.63
C VAL A 560 19.10 -10.10 -6.60
N PHE A 561 18.67 -8.96 -6.06
CA PHE A 561 18.67 -7.71 -6.78
C PHE A 561 20.02 -7.00 -6.62
N LYS A 562 20.61 -6.63 -7.76
CA LYS A 562 21.78 -5.75 -7.85
C LYS A 562 21.45 -4.59 -8.77
N TYR A 563 21.52 -3.36 -8.25
CA TYR A 563 21.10 -2.18 -9.01
C TYR A 563 21.86 -2.00 -10.35
N GLN A 564 23.17 -2.26 -10.39
CA GLN A 564 23.98 -2.14 -11.62
C GLN A 564 23.52 -3.12 -12.70
N LYS A 565 23.19 -4.36 -12.28
CA LYS A 565 22.68 -5.39 -13.18
C LYS A 565 21.31 -4.98 -13.72
N ALA A 566 20.42 -4.53 -12.83
CA ALA A 566 19.09 -4.03 -13.22
C ALA A 566 19.18 -2.86 -14.22
N VAL A 567 20.09 -1.90 -13.99
CA VAL A 567 20.33 -0.78 -14.91
C VAL A 567 20.77 -1.26 -16.30
N CYS A 568 21.61 -2.30 -16.37
CA CYS A 568 22.05 -2.88 -17.64
C CYS A 568 20.95 -3.68 -18.33
N ASP A 569 20.34 -4.63 -17.62
CA ASP A 569 19.33 -5.55 -18.17
C ASP A 569 18.12 -4.79 -18.73
N TRP A 570 17.74 -3.68 -18.09
CA TRP A 570 16.62 -2.82 -18.50
C TRP A 570 17.02 -1.61 -19.36
N ASN A 571 18.30 -1.48 -19.73
CA ASN A 571 18.82 -0.35 -20.51
C ASN A 571 18.44 1.03 -19.91
N ILE A 572 18.41 1.13 -18.58
CA ILE A 572 18.04 2.36 -17.88
C ILE A 572 19.06 3.46 -18.22
N SER A 573 18.55 4.59 -18.69
CA SER A 573 19.36 5.73 -19.14
C SER A 573 19.33 6.87 -18.12
N TYR A 574 18.20 7.05 -17.43
CA TYR A 574 18.00 8.15 -16.49
C TYR A 574 17.16 7.74 -15.28
N ILE A 575 17.42 8.38 -14.14
CA ILE A 575 16.63 8.26 -12.91
C ILE A 575 16.04 9.64 -12.59
N ALA A 576 14.72 9.75 -12.54
CA ALA A 576 14.01 10.92 -12.06
C ALA A 576 13.60 10.69 -10.59
N CYS A 577 14.27 11.36 -9.67
CA CYS A 577 14.11 11.18 -8.23
C CYS A 577 13.44 12.41 -7.61
N ARG A 578 12.44 12.18 -6.76
CA ARG A 578 11.76 13.22 -5.95
C ARG A 578 11.95 13.05 -4.45
N ASP A 579 12.55 11.93 -4.03
CA ASP A 579 12.77 11.63 -2.61
C ASP A 579 14.15 12.17 -2.18
N PRO A 580 14.20 13.18 -1.30
CA PRO A 580 15.47 13.76 -0.85
C PRO A 580 16.35 12.76 -0.09
N GLU A 581 15.77 11.71 0.51
CA GLU A 581 16.55 10.69 1.22
C GLU A 581 17.35 9.78 0.28
N ILE A 582 16.89 9.64 -0.96
CA ILE A 582 17.49 8.79 -1.99
C ILE A 582 18.45 9.56 -2.88
N ILE A 583 18.27 10.88 -3.04
CA ILE A 583 19.16 11.73 -3.86
C ILE A 583 20.66 11.49 -3.58
N PRO A 584 21.13 11.39 -2.32
CA PRO A 584 22.55 11.17 -2.03
C PRO A 584 23.11 9.86 -2.61
N LYS A 585 22.28 8.83 -2.81
CA LYS A 585 22.67 7.57 -3.47
C LYS A 585 23.20 7.85 -4.87
N PHE A 586 22.42 8.55 -5.68
CA PHE A 586 22.76 8.83 -7.07
C PHE A 586 23.78 9.98 -7.20
N ALA A 587 23.82 10.90 -6.24
CA ALA A 587 24.81 11.96 -6.23
C ALA A 587 26.22 11.47 -5.86
N GLY A 588 26.32 10.52 -4.92
CA GLY A 588 27.59 9.96 -4.45
C GLY A 588 28.16 8.86 -5.36
N ASP A 589 27.32 8.15 -6.09
CA ASP A 589 27.74 7.04 -6.95
C ASP A 589 28.31 7.55 -8.30
N PRO A 590 29.58 7.24 -8.63
CA PRO A 590 30.22 7.70 -9.86
C PRO A 590 29.56 7.17 -11.15
N ALA A 591 28.72 6.14 -11.05
CA ALA A 591 27.95 5.62 -12.17
C ALA A 591 26.83 6.55 -12.65
N PHE A 592 26.50 7.58 -11.86
CA PHE A 592 25.46 8.53 -12.19
C PHE A 592 26.02 9.94 -12.38
N SER A 593 25.23 10.82 -12.98
CA SER A 593 25.55 12.24 -13.13
C SER A 593 24.30 13.06 -13.04
N LEU A 594 24.26 14.01 -12.11
CA LEU A 594 23.18 14.96 -12.04
C LEU A 594 23.18 15.82 -13.31
N VAL A 595 22.08 15.78 -14.06
CA VAL A 595 21.91 16.51 -15.33
C VAL A 595 20.79 17.55 -15.28
N PHE A 596 19.90 17.45 -14.29
CA PHE A 596 18.87 18.43 -14.01
C PHE A 596 18.52 18.40 -12.52
N ILE A 597 18.26 19.56 -11.92
CA ILE A 597 17.72 19.68 -10.57
C ILE A 597 16.87 20.94 -10.46
N ASN A 598 15.73 20.82 -9.81
CA ASN A 598 14.96 21.96 -9.31
C ASN A 598 14.42 21.64 -7.90
N ASN A 599 13.46 22.42 -7.43
CA ASN A 599 12.94 22.29 -6.06
C ASN A 599 12.22 20.97 -5.78
N ASP A 600 11.76 20.25 -6.81
CA ASP A 600 10.92 19.04 -6.66
C ASP A 600 11.55 17.77 -7.26
N VAL A 601 12.43 17.91 -8.27
CA VAL A 601 12.93 16.78 -9.05
C VAL A 601 14.43 16.92 -9.31
N ALA A 602 15.17 15.84 -9.09
CA ALA A 602 16.54 15.65 -9.56
C ALA A 602 16.57 14.54 -10.62
N ILE A 603 17.20 14.80 -11.77
CA ILE A 603 17.40 13.79 -12.82
C ILE A 603 18.87 13.45 -12.93
N PHE A 604 19.15 12.16 -12.82
CA PHE A 604 20.48 11.58 -12.94
C PHE A 604 20.59 10.79 -14.24
N MET A 605 21.63 11.05 -15.02
CA MET A 605 22.02 10.26 -16.18
C MET A 605 22.91 9.10 -15.76
N VAL A 606 22.70 7.93 -16.34
CA VAL A 606 23.53 6.74 -16.16
C VAL A 606 24.76 6.80 -17.08
N LYS A 607 25.97 6.67 -16.53
CA LYS A 607 27.23 6.55 -17.29
C LYS A 607 27.47 5.07 -17.66
N LYS A 608 27.70 4.78 -18.95
CA LYS A 608 28.11 3.43 -19.42
C LYS A 608 29.65 3.31 -19.46
N PRO A 609 30.24 2.11 -19.23
CA PRO A 609 29.60 0.83 -18.93
C PRO A 609 29.83 0.39 -17.47
N PHE A 610 28.79 -0.11 -16.82
CA PHE A 610 29.00 -1.04 -15.71
C PHE A 610 29.65 -2.28 -16.33
N ALA A 611 30.89 -2.58 -15.95
CA ALA A 611 31.57 -3.81 -16.35
C ALA A 611 31.24 -4.95 -15.38
#